data_AF-A0A315XM89-F1
#
_entry.id   AF-A0A315XM89-F1
#
_cell.length_a   1.000
_cell.length_b   1.000
_cell.length_c   1.000
_cell.angle_alpha   90.00
_cell.angle_beta   90.00
_cell.angle_gamma   90.00
#
_symmetry.space_group_name_H-M   'P 1'
#
loop_
_entity.id
_entity.type
_entity.pdbx_description
1 polymer ?
#
loop_
_entity_poly.entity_id
_entity_poly.type
_entity_poly.pdbx_seq_one_letter_code
_entity_poly.pdbx_strand_id
1 'polypeptide(L)'
;MNIFKNITSGYKKIATGIAIVTFLAIVYIALIPGGTLAQVYGALGTISGAQIKIVEYPQYNTTSNPDGTYSIPNVPYGTYNLRTRATGYALNTTQVTVDASTITQDIFLIPGERYIAGGQIYSGQWGTEFIAGNLGNKPTTYDVNFINLAGVTKNSSEDVISANTAKGYKWSKYVTNITGDLEGSGTISSEQKIDVITLQRSNSAGKLGFFEGTPLNLAGTEWFMPGLLYGGQWRSGFKVLNLGNSDADVTMNFYDVNGNPINTRNIIIPPKASQYYDWYTNGYVAGGSVPSSADGTATIISNNAQPLNVVASQASESQGSLGLWNGIYLNDLKTDVFVTGQLYNGPWRSGFKVANLDSTDANVSMYFYDVNGALINTKNVTIPPKASPYYDWNTYGYIAGGSIPSSADGTVRVVSNLGHKIYITESQASENPGILDFYPAVEINGNKTAGLIYLKFADGERSGFKIANPSASPITATIKFYNATGTLVNTLPNSNIPAKSSPVYAWASYTTEPSGSVTVEASERISMTAYFASNNEAKLGIYKGVKV
;
A
#
# COMPACT_ATOMS: atom_id res chain seq x y z
N MET A 1 62.70 -25.16 -32.28
CA MET A 1 63.22 -24.51 -31.04
C MET A 1 62.74 -23.07 -30.82
N ASN A 2 62.14 -22.38 -31.83
CA ASN A 2 61.71 -20.97 -31.69
C ASN A 2 60.29 -20.74 -31.11
N ILE A 3 59.42 -21.76 -31.10
CA ILE A 3 58.06 -21.64 -30.55
C ILE A 3 58.06 -21.55 -29.02
N PHE A 4 58.89 -22.33 -28.33
CA PHE A 4 58.98 -22.33 -26.87
C PHE A 4 59.54 -21.01 -26.29
N LYS A 5 60.48 -20.35 -26.99
CA LYS A 5 61.01 -19.03 -26.60
C LYS A 5 59.93 -17.94 -26.60
N ASN A 6 59.01 -17.98 -27.58
CA ASN A 6 57.92 -17.01 -27.69
C ASN A 6 56.84 -17.22 -26.61
N ILE A 7 56.54 -18.47 -26.25
CA ILE A 7 55.60 -18.80 -25.16
C ILE A 7 56.11 -18.28 -23.82
N THR A 8 57.40 -18.48 -23.50
CA THR A 8 58.00 -17.96 -22.25
C THR A 8 58.04 -16.42 -22.18
N SER A 9 58.13 -15.73 -23.32
CA SER A 9 58.09 -14.26 -23.38
C SER A 9 56.65 -13.72 -23.19
N GLY A 10 55.65 -14.41 -23.76
CA GLY A 10 54.23 -14.08 -23.57
C GLY A 10 53.77 -14.26 -22.12
N TYR A 11 54.12 -15.38 -21.48
CA TYR A 11 53.79 -15.64 -20.08
C TYR A 11 54.44 -14.64 -19.12
N LYS A 12 55.69 -14.23 -19.37
CA LYS A 12 56.32 -13.16 -18.58
C LYS A 12 55.59 -11.83 -18.73
N LYS A 13 55.17 -11.45 -19.94
CA LYS A 13 54.40 -10.20 -20.16
C LYS A 13 53.03 -10.23 -19.48
N ILE A 14 52.33 -11.36 -19.51
CA ILE A 14 51.04 -11.53 -18.83
C ILE A 14 51.21 -11.54 -17.30
N ALA A 15 52.19 -12.26 -16.78
CA ALA A 15 52.49 -12.28 -15.34
C ALA A 15 52.94 -10.91 -14.82
N THR A 16 53.77 -10.18 -15.58
CA THR A 16 54.14 -8.80 -15.25
C THR A 16 52.93 -7.87 -15.34
N GLY A 17 52.05 -8.05 -16.33
CA GLY A 17 50.80 -7.27 -16.44
C GLY A 17 49.86 -7.50 -15.26
N ILE A 18 49.64 -8.76 -14.85
CA ILE A 18 48.84 -9.10 -13.66
C ILE A 18 49.50 -8.55 -12.40
N ALA A 19 50.82 -8.69 -12.24
CA ALA A 19 51.54 -8.14 -11.09
C ALA A 19 51.45 -6.61 -11.02
N ILE A 20 51.53 -5.91 -12.16
CA ILE A 20 51.37 -4.46 -12.24
C ILE A 20 49.92 -4.05 -11.92
N VAL A 21 48.91 -4.75 -12.44
CA VAL A 21 47.50 -4.45 -12.13
C VAL A 21 47.19 -4.75 -10.67
N THR A 22 47.73 -5.83 -10.11
CA THR A 22 47.56 -6.19 -8.69
C THR A 22 48.28 -5.20 -7.80
N PHE A 23 49.51 -4.80 -8.17
CA PHE A 23 50.26 -3.76 -7.48
C PHE A 23 49.58 -2.40 -7.58
N LEU A 24 49.06 -2.01 -8.75
CA LEU A 24 48.30 -0.77 -8.94
C LEU A 24 46.94 -0.82 -8.24
N ALA A 25 46.30 -1.98 -8.10
CA ALA A 25 45.09 -2.14 -7.30
C ALA A 25 45.41 -2.04 -5.81
N ILE A 26 46.50 -2.66 -5.34
CA ILE A 26 46.98 -2.51 -3.95
C ILE A 26 47.43 -1.07 -3.68
N VAL A 27 48.07 -0.42 -4.65
CA VAL A 27 48.50 0.98 -4.59
C VAL A 27 47.32 1.92 -4.74
N TYR A 28 46.24 1.57 -5.43
CA TYR A 28 44.98 2.33 -5.46
C TYR A 28 44.19 2.16 -4.15
N ILE A 29 44.27 0.97 -3.53
CA ILE A 29 43.77 0.73 -2.17
C ILE A 29 44.66 1.44 -1.13
N ALA A 30 45.95 1.67 -1.42
CA ALA A 30 46.92 2.35 -0.55
C ALA A 30 47.13 3.86 -0.88
N LEU A 31 46.61 4.36 -2.01
CA LEU A 31 46.49 5.78 -2.37
C LEU A 31 45.07 6.26 -2.06
N ILE A 32 44.62 6.00 -0.83
CA ILE A 32 43.95 7.08 -0.13
C ILE A 32 45.11 8.02 0.24
N PRO A 33 45.14 9.28 -0.26
CA PRO A 33 46.21 10.20 0.14
C PRO A 33 46.30 10.17 1.66
N GLY A 34 47.52 10.05 2.20
CA GLY A 34 47.85 9.81 3.61
C GLY A 34 47.19 10.78 4.59
N GLY A 35 45.88 10.63 4.75
CA GLY A 35 45.06 11.32 5.71
C GLY A 35 45.21 10.57 7.01
N THR A 36 45.49 11.34 8.05
CA THR A 36 45.41 10.88 9.43
C THR A 36 44.10 10.11 9.63
N LEU A 37 44.15 9.01 10.38
CA LEU A 37 42.97 8.21 10.67
C LEU A 37 42.30 8.76 11.93
N ALA A 38 40.97 8.85 11.90
CA ALA A 38 40.16 9.32 13.02
C ALA A 38 39.20 8.25 13.52
N GLN A 39 38.70 8.47 14.73
CA GLN A 39 37.52 7.79 15.26
C GLN A 39 36.33 8.74 15.23
N VAL A 40 35.23 8.34 14.58
CA VAL A 40 33.95 9.03 14.67
C VAL A 40 33.12 8.32 15.74
N TYR A 41 32.65 9.07 16.74
CA TYR A 41 31.79 8.57 17.81
C TYR A 41 30.59 9.50 18.03
N GLY A 42 29.54 9.02 18.67
CA GLY A 42 28.36 9.84 18.93
C GLY A 42 27.26 9.07 19.63
N ALA A 43 26.17 9.75 19.95
CA ALA A 43 24.97 9.16 20.54
C ALA A 43 23.72 9.41 19.68
N LEU A 44 22.77 8.48 19.76
CA LEU A 44 21.45 8.53 19.11
C LEU A 44 20.30 8.71 20.12
N GLY A 45 20.58 9.20 21.33
CA GLY A 45 19.70 8.97 22.48
C GLY A 45 19.81 7.51 22.95
N THR A 46 18.71 6.86 23.35
CA THR A 46 18.70 5.44 23.80
C THR A 46 18.36 4.45 22.68
N ILE A 47 18.66 4.78 21.42
CA ILE A 47 18.28 3.96 20.25
C ILE A 47 19.35 2.89 20.02
N SER A 48 19.06 1.66 20.46
CA SER A 48 19.89 0.48 20.26
C SER A 48 19.74 -0.12 18.86
N GLY A 49 20.83 -0.67 18.32
CA GLY A 49 20.78 -1.46 17.08
C GLY A 49 20.60 -0.64 15.80
N ALA A 50 20.80 0.68 15.86
CA ALA A 50 20.80 1.52 14.68
C ALA A 50 22.03 1.20 13.83
N GLN A 51 21.88 1.12 12.51
CA GLN A 51 22.97 0.94 11.57
C GLN A 51 23.50 2.30 11.14
N ILE A 52 24.78 2.58 11.36
CA ILE A 52 25.46 3.80 10.93
C ILE A 52 26.48 3.41 9.86
N LYS A 53 26.53 4.13 8.73
CA LYS A 53 27.54 3.93 7.68
C LYS A 53 27.99 5.25 7.08
N ILE A 54 29.22 5.28 6.57
CA ILE A 54 29.68 6.33 5.66
C ILE A 54 29.20 5.98 4.24
N VAL A 55 28.41 6.86 3.62
CA VAL A 55 27.77 6.58 2.33
C VAL A 55 28.79 6.35 1.22
N GLU A 56 29.84 7.17 1.19
CA GLU A 56 30.89 7.11 0.17
C GLU A 56 31.80 5.88 0.31
N TYR A 57 31.85 5.30 1.51
CA TYR A 57 32.76 4.22 1.88
C TYR A 57 32.06 3.19 2.77
N PRO A 58 31.22 2.31 2.19
CA PRO A 58 30.34 1.40 2.93
C PRO A 58 31.08 0.42 3.86
N GLN A 59 32.38 0.19 3.68
CA GLN A 59 33.20 -0.60 4.59
C GLN A 59 33.31 0.02 5.99
N TYR A 60 33.13 1.35 6.10
CA TYR A 60 33.04 2.04 7.38
C TYR A 60 31.58 2.07 7.83
N ASN A 61 31.20 1.04 8.57
CA ASN A 61 29.89 0.90 9.17
C ASN A 61 30.01 0.40 10.61
N THR A 62 28.98 0.66 11.40
CA THR A 62 28.87 0.20 12.78
C THR A 62 27.40 0.08 13.19
N THR A 63 27.14 -0.46 14.37
CA THR A 63 25.81 -0.54 14.96
C THR A 63 25.83 0.15 16.32
N SER A 64 24.78 0.88 16.67
CA SER A 64 24.69 1.52 17.99
C SER A 64 24.49 0.48 19.11
N ASN A 65 25.14 0.76 20.23
CA ASN A 65 25.04 0.01 21.48
C ASN A 65 23.66 0.19 22.15
N PRO A 66 23.32 -0.60 23.19
CA PRO A 66 22.08 -0.45 23.95
C PRO A 66 21.84 0.93 24.55
N ASP A 67 22.90 1.67 24.87
CA ASP A 67 22.86 3.05 25.35
C ASP A 67 22.81 4.10 24.21
N GLY A 68 22.73 3.63 22.96
CA GLY A 68 22.67 4.42 21.73
C GLY A 68 24.01 5.02 21.28
N THR A 69 25.12 4.69 21.94
CA THR A 69 26.47 5.11 21.52
C THR A 69 26.96 4.31 20.32
N TYR A 70 27.80 4.90 19.49
CA TYR A 70 28.46 4.20 18.38
C TYR A 70 29.90 4.68 18.17
N SER A 71 30.69 3.87 17.46
CA SER A 71 32.06 4.22 17.05
C SER A 71 32.40 3.61 15.69
N ILE A 72 32.99 4.43 14.80
CA ILE A 72 33.56 4.02 13.52
C ILE A 72 35.07 4.35 13.56
N PRO A 73 35.95 3.34 13.71
CA PRO A 73 37.38 3.56 13.77
C PRO A 73 37.99 3.71 12.36
N ASN A 74 39.19 4.29 12.31
CA ASN A 74 40.04 4.34 11.12
C ASN A 74 39.41 5.02 9.90
N VAL A 75 38.61 6.06 10.14
CA VAL A 75 38.02 6.89 9.08
C VAL A 75 39.09 7.90 8.62
N PRO A 76 39.47 7.94 7.33
CA PRO A 76 40.41 8.94 6.84
C PRO A 76 39.86 10.36 7.04
N TYR A 77 40.74 11.36 7.09
CA TYR A 77 40.30 12.75 7.13
C TYR A 77 39.59 13.13 5.83
N GLY A 78 38.50 13.88 5.95
CA GLY A 78 37.63 14.24 4.84
C GLY A 78 36.24 14.65 5.29
N THR A 79 35.40 15.10 4.35
CA THR A 79 33.98 15.35 4.62
C THR A 79 33.16 14.22 4.02
N TYR A 80 32.26 13.66 4.83
CA TYR A 80 31.51 12.45 4.52
C TYR A 80 30.04 12.64 4.86
N ASN A 81 29.19 11.82 4.25
CA ASN A 81 27.81 11.68 4.68
C ASN A 81 27.68 10.45 5.59
N LEU A 82 27.40 10.68 6.87
CA LEU A 82 26.96 9.64 7.80
C LEU A 82 25.48 9.37 7.55
N ARG A 83 25.15 8.12 7.27
CA ARG A 83 23.77 7.67 7.13
C ARG A 83 23.43 6.73 8.25
N THR A 84 22.33 7.03 8.93
CA THR A 84 21.87 6.29 10.11
C THR A 84 20.46 5.77 9.91
N ARG A 85 20.28 4.49 10.21
CA ARG A 85 19.01 3.77 10.09
C ARG A 85 18.67 3.12 11.42
N ALA A 86 17.45 3.35 11.89
CA ALA A 86 16.90 2.60 13.02
C ALA A 86 15.45 2.20 12.75
N THR A 87 15.03 1.06 13.29
CA THR A 87 13.66 0.59 13.16
C THR A 87 12.70 1.59 13.81
N GLY A 88 11.69 2.06 13.05
CA GLY A 88 10.69 3.02 13.53
C GLY A 88 11.08 4.50 13.34
N TYR A 89 12.28 4.76 12.82
CA TYR A 89 12.78 6.09 12.55
C TYR A 89 12.97 6.32 11.06
N ALA A 90 12.90 7.58 10.67
CA ALA A 90 13.21 7.99 9.33
C ALA A 90 14.73 7.89 9.07
N LEU A 91 15.10 7.64 7.81
CA LEU A 91 16.51 7.48 7.42
C LEU A 91 17.23 8.84 7.45
N ASN A 92 18.09 9.06 8.44
CA ASN A 92 18.85 10.28 8.57
C ASN A 92 20.15 10.23 7.74
N THR A 93 20.46 11.32 7.04
CA THR A 93 21.79 11.55 6.44
C THR A 93 22.34 12.87 6.97
N THR A 94 23.45 12.80 7.72
CA THR A 94 24.14 13.95 8.32
C THR A 94 25.53 14.08 7.73
N GLN A 95 25.91 15.28 7.28
CA GLN A 95 27.27 15.54 6.84
C GLN A 95 28.19 15.69 8.06
N VAL A 96 29.36 15.04 8.02
CA VAL A 96 30.41 15.13 9.05
C VAL A 96 31.73 15.50 8.40
N THR A 97 32.49 16.39 9.04
CA THR A 97 33.87 16.69 8.66
C THR A 97 34.81 16.03 9.66
N VAL A 98 35.70 15.19 9.15
CA VAL A 98 36.73 14.48 9.90
C VAL A 98 38.06 15.21 9.67
N ASP A 99 38.43 16.05 10.62
CA ASP A 99 39.63 16.90 10.57
C ASP A 99 40.50 16.81 11.84
N ALA A 100 40.10 15.97 12.81
CA ALA A 100 40.82 15.68 14.04
C ALA A 100 40.90 14.17 14.29
N SER A 101 41.80 13.74 15.19
CA SER A 101 41.99 12.32 15.53
C SER A 101 40.74 11.67 16.13
N THR A 102 39.83 12.47 16.69
CA THR A 102 38.60 12.00 17.30
C THR A 102 37.52 13.05 17.08
N ILE A 103 36.38 12.65 16.52
CA ILE A 103 35.26 13.53 16.18
C ILE A 103 33.99 13.00 16.82
N THR A 104 33.29 13.86 17.55
CA THR A 104 31.93 13.58 18.05
C THR A 104 30.91 14.06 17.03
N GLN A 105 30.01 13.18 16.62
CA GLN A 105 28.85 13.54 15.82
C GLN A 105 27.62 12.88 16.43
N ASP A 106 26.84 13.64 17.20
CA ASP A 106 25.53 13.16 17.64
C ASP A 106 24.55 13.19 16.46
N ILE A 107 23.65 12.21 16.42
CA ILE A 107 22.67 12.06 15.36
C ILE A 107 21.29 12.00 15.98
N PHE A 108 20.38 12.83 15.51
CA PHE A 108 19.00 12.85 15.96
C PHE A 108 18.12 12.16 14.92
N LEU A 109 17.48 11.07 15.34
CA LEU A 109 16.51 10.37 14.51
C LEU A 109 15.10 10.85 14.85
N ILE A 110 14.36 11.23 13.81
CA ILE A 110 12.92 11.53 13.94
C ILE A 110 12.13 10.25 13.66
N PRO A 111 11.00 10.01 14.36
CA PRO A 111 10.05 8.99 13.95
C PRO A 111 9.69 9.18 12.47
N GLY A 112 9.77 8.10 11.68
CA GLY A 112 9.45 8.13 10.26
C GLY A 112 8.05 7.64 9.99
N GLU A 113 7.44 8.12 8.90
CA GLU A 113 6.22 7.51 8.39
C GLU A 113 6.60 6.17 7.76
N ARG A 114 5.95 5.10 8.22
CA ARG A 114 6.29 3.74 7.82
C ARG A 114 5.05 3.03 7.35
N TYR A 115 5.12 2.48 6.14
CA TYR A 115 4.07 1.71 5.52
C TYR A 115 4.56 0.29 5.27
N ILE A 116 3.64 -0.66 5.42
CA ILE A 116 3.84 -2.03 4.97
C ILE A 116 2.84 -2.35 3.90
N ALA A 117 3.39 -2.78 2.78
CA ALA A 117 2.63 -3.20 1.65
C ALA A 117 2.79 -4.73 1.55
N GLY A 118 1.69 -5.45 1.76
CA GLY A 118 1.66 -6.89 1.57
C GLY A 118 1.84 -7.28 0.10
N GLY A 119 2.06 -8.54 -0.20
CA GLY A 119 2.10 -9.04 -1.58
C GLY A 119 1.39 -10.37 -1.66
N GLN A 120 0.20 -10.43 -2.28
CA GLN A 120 -0.37 -11.72 -2.67
C GLN A 120 0.20 -12.20 -3.99
N ILE A 121 1.40 -12.75 -3.99
CA ILE A 121 1.94 -13.30 -5.23
C ILE A 121 1.29 -14.66 -5.45
N TYR A 122 0.51 -14.78 -6.52
CA TYR A 122 0.12 -16.06 -7.07
C TYR A 122 1.33 -16.62 -7.84
N SER A 123 1.69 -17.88 -7.61
CA SER A 123 2.78 -18.52 -8.34
C SER A 123 2.56 -18.45 -9.87
N GLY A 124 3.65 -18.36 -10.64
CA GLY A 124 3.60 -18.37 -12.12
C GLY A 124 3.54 -16.98 -12.76
N GLN A 125 2.42 -16.65 -13.42
CA GLN A 125 2.32 -15.56 -14.40
C GLN A 125 2.04 -14.16 -13.80
N TRP A 126 2.18 -14.00 -12.49
CA TRP A 126 1.85 -12.79 -11.76
C TRP A 126 3.09 -11.98 -11.37
N GLY A 127 3.07 -10.68 -11.63
CA GLY A 127 4.03 -9.70 -11.13
C GLY A 127 3.42 -8.84 -10.04
N THR A 128 4.19 -8.54 -9.00
CA THR A 128 3.83 -7.56 -7.96
C THR A 128 4.80 -6.38 -8.03
N GLU A 129 4.27 -5.17 -7.93
CA GLU A 129 5.01 -3.91 -7.88
C GLU A 129 4.51 -3.07 -6.72
N PHE A 130 5.41 -2.60 -5.87
CA PHE A 130 5.09 -1.66 -4.80
C PHE A 130 5.36 -0.26 -5.31
N ILE A 131 4.39 0.64 -5.22
CA ILE A 131 4.51 2.00 -5.71
C ILE A 131 4.41 2.91 -4.50
N ALA A 132 5.49 3.61 -4.21
CA ALA A 132 5.54 4.55 -3.10
C ALA A 132 5.64 5.98 -3.62
N GLY A 133 4.84 6.89 -3.09
CA GLY A 133 4.78 8.28 -3.52
C GLY A 133 4.99 9.28 -2.38
N ASN A 134 5.80 10.30 -2.66
CA ASN A 134 6.26 11.27 -1.69
C ASN A 134 5.25 12.40 -1.70
N LEU A 135 4.38 12.42 -0.69
CA LEU A 135 3.36 13.45 -0.52
C LEU A 135 3.89 14.65 0.27
N GLY A 136 5.17 14.61 0.67
CA GLY A 136 5.87 15.72 1.28
C GLY A 136 6.24 16.82 0.28
N ASN A 137 6.61 17.98 0.83
CA ASN A 137 7.01 19.16 0.05
C ASN A 137 8.53 19.23 -0.22
N LYS A 138 9.29 18.20 0.17
CA LYS A 138 10.74 18.09 -0.03
C LYS A 138 11.09 16.69 -0.53
N PRO A 139 12.22 16.53 -1.24
CA PRO A 139 12.78 15.21 -1.51
C PRO A 139 12.95 14.41 -0.21
N THR A 140 12.77 13.10 -0.29
CA THR A 140 12.95 12.19 0.85
C THR A 140 13.63 10.92 0.40
N THR A 141 14.28 10.22 1.32
CA THR A 141 14.83 8.90 1.03
C THR A 141 13.86 7.82 1.45
N TYR A 142 13.62 6.85 0.57
CA TYR A 142 12.87 5.65 0.90
C TYR A 142 13.81 4.53 1.32
N ASP A 143 13.49 3.89 2.44
CA ASP A 143 14.05 2.60 2.83
C ASP A 143 13.03 1.50 2.51
N VAL A 144 13.29 0.75 1.45
CA VAL A 144 12.44 -0.35 0.98
C VAL A 144 13.08 -1.68 1.34
N ASN A 145 12.31 -2.51 2.03
CA ASN A 145 12.71 -3.83 2.50
C ASN A 145 11.73 -4.87 1.97
N PHE A 146 12.21 -5.88 1.23
CA PHE A 146 11.36 -7.01 0.85
C PHE A 146 11.61 -8.19 1.77
N ILE A 147 10.55 -8.90 2.11
CA ILE A 147 10.54 -9.93 3.13
C ILE A 147 9.91 -11.18 2.52
N ASN A 148 10.63 -12.29 2.46
CA ASN A 148 10.08 -13.55 1.97
C ASN A 148 9.23 -14.26 3.05
N LEU A 149 8.64 -15.42 2.70
CA LEU A 149 7.81 -16.21 3.64
C LEU A 149 8.54 -16.66 4.91
N ALA A 150 9.87 -16.78 4.88
CA ALA A 150 10.68 -17.15 6.03
C ALA A 150 11.08 -15.93 6.88
N GLY A 151 10.58 -14.73 6.56
CA GLY A 151 10.93 -13.49 7.25
C GLY A 151 12.31 -12.93 6.88
N VAL A 152 13.02 -13.54 5.93
CA VAL A 152 14.32 -13.07 5.46
C VAL A 152 14.11 -11.79 4.66
N THR A 153 14.74 -10.72 5.13
CA THR A 153 14.70 -9.42 4.46
C THR A 153 15.79 -9.35 3.39
N LYS A 154 15.42 -8.96 2.17
CA LYS A 154 16.37 -8.74 1.07
C LYS A 154 16.04 -7.45 0.31
N ASN A 155 17.10 -6.73 -0.04
CA ASN A 155 17.14 -5.36 -0.52
C ASN A 155 16.85 -4.28 0.53
N SER A 156 17.79 -3.34 0.62
CA SER A 156 17.78 -2.11 1.40
C SER A 156 18.03 -0.95 0.43
N SER A 157 17.19 -0.83 -0.60
CA SER A 157 17.38 0.17 -1.65
C SER A 157 17.04 1.54 -1.07
N GLU A 158 18.04 2.42 -1.06
CA GLU A 158 17.91 3.81 -0.63
C GLU A 158 17.73 4.67 -1.88
N ASP A 159 16.50 5.08 -2.13
CA ASP A 159 16.17 5.93 -3.26
C ASP A 159 15.75 7.31 -2.79
N VAL A 160 16.38 8.34 -3.34
CA VAL A 160 15.93 9.72 -3.14
C VAL A 160 14.78 10.00 -4.10
N ILE A 161 13.61 10.27 -3.53
CA ILE A 161 12.36 10.52 -4.23
C ILE A 161 11.98 11.98 -4.06
N SER A 162 11.89 12.70 -5.18
CA SER A 162 11.49 14.12 -5.20
C SER A 162 10.09 14.32 -4.62
N ALA A 163 9.82 15.53 -4.12
CA ALA A 163 8.49 15.92 -3.67
C ALA A 163 7.42 15.69 -4.75
N ASN A 164 6.25 15.19 -4.36
CA ASN A 164 5.12 14.90 -5.24
C ASN A 164 5.41 13.89 -6.37
N THR A 165 6.42 13.04 -6.22
CA THR A 165 6.73 11.96 -7.19
C THR A 165 6.44 10.59 -6.61
N ALA A 166 6.29 9.58 -7.49
CA ALA A 166 6.14 8.19 -7.09
C ALA A 166 7.17 7.30 -7.78
N LYS A 167 7.57 6.22 -7.10
CA LYS A 167 8.51 5.22 -7.62
C LYS A 167 7.96 3.81 -7.43
N GLY A 168 8.06 3.02 -8.49
CA GLY A 168 7.69 1.61 -8.52
C GLY A 168 8.87 0.67 -8.20
N TYR A 169 8.59 -0.37 -7.43
CA TYR A 169 9.53 -1.38 -6.96
C TYR A 169 9.01 -2.78 -7.30
N LYS A 170 9.51 -3.36 -8.39
CA LYS A 170 9.04 -4.67 -8.91
C LYS A 170 9.62 -5.85 -8.11
N TRP A 171 8.76 -6.63 -7.47
CA TRP A 171 9.13 -7.79 -6.64
C TRP A 171 10.13 -8.74 -7.34
N SER A 172 9.87 -9.11 -8.60
CA SER A 172 10.70 -10.07 -9.34
C SER A 172 12.15 -9.62 -9.51
N LYS A 173 12.39 -8.30 -9.60
CA LYS A 173 13.73 -7.71 -9.70
C LYS A 173 14.51 -7.83 -8.38
N TYR A 174 13.81 -7.80 -7.25
CA TYR A 174 14.44 -7.66 -5.93
C TYR A 174 14.44 -8.94 -5.10
N VAL A 175 13.55 -9.90 -5.38
CA VAL A 175 13.43 -11.15 -4.60
C VAL A 175 13.47 -12.40 -5.49
N THR A 176 12.52 -12.60 -6.41
CA THR A 176 12.38 -13.88 -7.13
C THR A 176 13.61 -14.28 -7.93
N ASN A 177 14.24 -13.35 -8.65
CA ASN A 177 15.46 -13.62 -9.42
C ASN A 177 16.69 -13.94 -8.54
N ILE A 178 16.57 -13.76 -7.23
CA ILE A 178 17.68 -13.75 -6.28
C ILE A 178 17.54 -14.87 -5.23
N THR A 179 16.33 -15.20 -4.78
CA THR A 179 16.08 -16.25 -3.77
C THR A 179 15.23 -17.40 -4.29
N GLY A 180 14.58 -17.25 -5.46
CA GLY A 180 13.60 -18.21 -5.96
C GLY A 180 12.25 -18.15 -5.25
N ASP A 181 12.08 -17.25 -4.27
CA ASP A 181 10.82 -17.12 -3.54
C ASP A 181 9.74 -16.56 -4.45
N LEU A 182 8.61 -17.25 -4.45
CA LEU A 182 7.41 -16.87 -5.19
C LEU A 182 6.49 -15.99 -4.37
N GLU A 183 6.73 -15.76 -3.07
CA GLU A 183 5.82 -15.02 -2.20
C GLU A 183 6.55 -14.19 -1.12
N GLY A 184 5.92 -13.10 -0.68
CA GLY A 184 6.36 -12.32 0.47
C GLY A 184 5.69 -10.93 0.58
N SER A 185 6.34 -10.00 1.27
CA SER A 185 5.83 -8.65 1.58
C SER A 185 6.92 -7.58 1.47
N GLY A 186 6.54 -6.29 1.50
CA GLY A 186 7.46 -5.16 1.47
C GLY A 186 7.18 -4.15 2.58
N THR A 187 8.22 -3.54 3.14
CA THR A 187 8.09 -2.39 4.04
C THR A 187 8.79 -1.19 3.43
N ILE A 188 8.14 -0.03 3.44
CA ILE A 188 8.68 1.22 2.93
C ILE A 188 8.59 2.27 4.05
N SER A 189 9.69 2.96 4.32
CA SER A 189 9.72 4.04 5.32
C SER A 189 10.38 5.30 4.76
N SER A 190 9.96 6.45 5.28
CA SER A 190 10.37 7.77 4.81
C SER A 190 10.39 8.81 5.93
N GLU A 191 11.15 9.90 5.72
CA GLU A 191 11.12 11.11 6.56
C GLU A 191 9.96 12.05 6.24
N GLN A 192 9.30 11.84 5.11
CA GLN A 192 8.13 12.59 4.68
C GLN A 192 6.88 11.72 4.74
N LYS A 193 5.71 12.35 4.65
CA LYS A 193 4.47 11.63 4.39
C LYS A 193 4.56 10.91 3.06
N ILE A 194 4.29 9.62 3.10
CA ILE A 194 4.24 8.77 1.92
C ILE A 194 2.89 8.09 1.80
N ASP A 195 2.57 7.71 0.59
CA ASP A 195 1.54 6.72 0.28
C ASP A 195 2.21 5.52 -0.38
N VAL A 196 1.67 4.34 -0.15
CA VAL A 196 2.13 3.11 -0.79
C VAL A 196 0.93 2.34 -1.30
N ILE A 197 0.94 2.02 -2.58
CA ILE A 197 0.00 1.07 -3.19
C ILE A 197 0.77 -0.15 -3.68
N THR A 198 0.17 -1.32 -3.55
CA THR A 198 0.69 -2.53 -4.20
C THR A 198 -0.13 -2.81 -5.42
N LEU A 199 0.55 -2.92 -6.55
CA LEU A 199 0.00 -3.29 -7.83
C LEU A 199 0.31 -4.75 -8.12
N GLN A 200 -0.71 -5.52 -8.44
CA GLN A 200 -0.56 -6.89 -8.92
C GLN A 200 -1.06 -7.02 -10.34
N ARG A 201 -0.27 -7.69 -11.19
CA ARG A 201 -0.55 -7.85 -12.62
C ARG A 201 -0.35 -9.29 -13.05
N SER A 202 -1.31 -9.86 -13.79
CA SER A 202 -1.12 -11.13 -14.51
C SER A 202 -0.91 -10.85 -15.99
N ASN A 203 0.25 -11.23 -16.53
CA ASN A 203 0.61 -10.95 -17.92
C ASN A 203 -0.08 -11.88 -18.94
N SER A 204 -0.52 -13.06 -18.50
CA SER A 204 -1.17 -14.09 -19.32
C SER A 204 -2.69 -14.03 -19.26
N ALA A 205 -3.23 -13.63 -18.10
CA ALA A 205 -4.66 -13.58 -17.85
C ALA A 205 -5.23 -12.17 -17.94
N GLY A 206 -4.39 -11.16 -18.21
CA GLY A 206 -4.82 -9.77 -18.37
C GLY A 206 -5.47 -9.20 -17.10
N LYS A 207 -4.96 -9.54 -15.91
CA LYS A 207 -5.55 -9.15 -14.62
C LYS A 207 -4.73 -8.05 -13.94
N LEU A 208 -5.39 -7.17 -13.19
CA LEU A 208 -4.77 -6.09 -12.41
C LEU A 208 -5.56 -5.88 -11.12
N GLY A 209 -4.89 -5.65 -10.01
CA GLY A 209 -5.53 -5.23 -8.77
C GLY A 209 -4.60 -4.36 -7.95
N PHE A 210 -5.19 -3.54 -7.09
CA PHE A 210 -4.48 -2.66 -6.18
C PHE A 210 -4.88 -2.95 -4.74
N PHE A 211 -3.96 -2.74 -3.80
CA PHE A 211 -4.32 -2.58 -2.40
C PHE A 211 -3.39 -1.58 -1.74
N GLU A 212 -3.92 -0.85 -0.77
CA GLU A 212 -3.17 0.16 -0.04
C GLU A 212 -2.23 -0.50 0.96
N GLY A 213 -1.04 0.06 1.11
CA GLY A 213 -0.13 -0.28 2.19
C GLY A 213 -0.75 0.12 3.52
N THR A 214 -0.60 -0.74 4.52
CA THR A 214 -1.03 -0.47 5.89
C THR A 214 0.04 0.36 6.60
N PRO A 215 -0.30 1.54 7.16
CA PRO A 215 0.61 2.27 8.02
C PRO A 215 1.01 1.40 9.22
N LEU A 216 2.31 1.30 9.50
CA LEU A 216 2.84 0.41 10.53
C LEU A 216 2.52 0.86 11.95
N ASN A 217 2.34 2.17 12.13
CA ASN A 217 1.82 2.78 13.36
C ASN A 217 0.33 2.49 13.59
N LEU A 218 -0.37 1.93 12.61
CA LEU A 218 -1.78 1.51 12.69
C LEU A 218 -1.93 -0.02 12.60
N ALA A 219 -0.83 -0.78 12.66
CA ALA A 219 -0.88 -2.23 12.60
C ALA A 219 -1.70 -2.81 13.77
N GLY A 220 -2.77 -3.52 13.43
CA GLY A 220 -3.75 -4.02 14.38
C GLY A 220 -3.47 -5.43 14.85
N THR A 221 -3.94 -5.75 16.05
CA THR A 221 -3.99 -7.12 16.58
C THR A 221 -5.30 -7.82 16.20
N GLU A 222 -6.29 -7.09 15.71
CA GLU A 222 -7.64 -7.58 15.48
C GLU A 222 -8.19 -7.03 14.18
N TRP A 223 -8.55 -7.92 13.26
CA TRP A 223 -8.98 -7.57 11.92
C TRP A 223 -10.31 -8.25 11.57
N PHE A 224 -11.10 -7.60 10.73
CA PHE A 224 -12.29 -8.16 10.11
C PHE A 224 -12.14 -8.19 8.59
N MET A 225 -12.51 -9.32 7.99
CA MET A 225 -12.47 -9.52 6.55
C MET A 225 -13.88 -9.70 6.01
N PRO A 226 -14.43 -8.72 5.27
CA PRO A 226 -15.75 -8.83 4.67
C PRO A 226 -15.69 -9.57 3.31
N GLY A 227 -16.85 -10.05 2.85
CA GLY A 227 -17.07 -10.37 1.43
C GLY A 227 -16.29 -11.57 0.88
N LEU A 228 -16.04 -12.58 1.71
CA LEU A 228 -15.38 -13.81 1.28
C LEU A 228 -16.38 -14.72 0.57
N LEU A 229 -16.09 -15.08 -0.68
CA LEU A 229 -17.03 -15.77 -1.56
C LEU A 229 -16.46 -17.08 -2.10
N TYR A 230 -17.33 -18.09 -2.19
CA TYR A 230 -17.10 -19.29 -2.99
C TYR A 230 -18.42 -19.73 -3.63
N GLY A 231 -18.54 -19.49 -4.94
CA GLY A 231 -19.74 -19.86 -5.68
C GLY A 231 -19.56 -19.66 -7.18
N GLY A 232 -20.11 -20.59 -7.99
CA GLY A 232 -19.95 -20.57 -9.44
C GLY A 232 -18.47 -20.48 -9.85
N GLN A 233 -18.13 -19.45 -10.62
CA GLN A 233 -16.79 -19.14 -11.13
C GLN A 233 -15.92 -18.26 -10.22
N TRP A 234 -16.41 -17.87 -9.05
CA TRP A 234 -15.78 -16.88 -8.19
C TRP A 234 -15.18 -17.50 -6.93
N ARG A 235 -13.97 -17.07 -6.58
CA ARG A 235 -13.18 -17.59 -5.45
C ARG A 235 -12.52 -16.44 -4.70
N SER A 236 -12.70 -16.38 -3.39
CA SER A 236 -11.99 -15.44 -2.52
C SER A 236 -10.98 -16.13 -1.61
N GLY A 237 -9.99 -15.36 -1.16
CA GLY A 237 -9.04 -15.74 -0.12
C GLY A 237 -8.36 -14.52 0.47
N PHE A 238 -7.54 -14.71 1.48
CA PHE A 238 -6.81 -13.62 2.13
C PHE A 238 -5.44 -14.05 2.62
N LYS A 239 -4.53 -13.09 2.75
CA LYS A 239 -3.24 -13.26 3.39
C LYS A 239 -3.24 -12.59 4.75
N VAL A 240 -2.65 -13.27 5.74
CA VAL A 240 -2.31 -12.70 7.05
C VAL A 240 -0.80 -12.57 7.13
N LEU A 241 -0.31 -11.38 7.42
CA LEU A 241 1.10 -11.05 7.57
C LEU A 241 1.39 -10.67 9.02
N ASN A 242 2.34 -11.37 9.64
CA ASN A 242 2.84 -11.03 10.97
C ASN A 242 3.87 -9.89 10.87
N LEU A 243 3.54 -8.72 11.38
CA LEU A 243 4.41 -7.54 11.40
C LEU A 243 5.33 -7.51 12.62
N GLY A 244 5.12 -8.40 13.57
CA GLY A 244 5.88 -8.55 14.80
C GLY A 244 7.31 -9.04 14.59
N ASN A 245 8.06 -9.08 15.69
CA ASN A 245 9.39 -9.67 15.76
C ASN A 245 9.38 -11.04 16.47
N SER A 246 8.19 -11.52 16.84
CA SER A 246 7.97 -12.82 17.47
C SER A 246 6.85 -13.56 16.72
N ASP A 247 6.75 -14.86 16.93
CA ASP A 247 5.65 -15.67 16.39
C ASP A 247 4.31 -15.03 16.76
N ALA A 248 3.40 -14.90 15.81
CA ALA A 248 2.03 -14.47 16.06
C ALA A 248 1.16 -15.71 16.28
N ASP A 249 0.55 -15.79 17.46
CA ASP A 249 -0.55 -16.72 17.73
C ASP A 249 -1.82 -16.09 17.20
N VAL A 250 -2.42 -16.68 16.16
CA VAL A 250 -3.55 -16.09 15.45
C VAL A 250 -4.75 -17.04 15.46
N THR A 251 -5.90 -16.51 15.90
CA THR A 251 -7.22 -17.15 15.79
C THR A 251 -8.01 -16.50 14.66
N MET A 252 -8.53 -17.32 13.75
CA MET A 252 -9.42 -16.91 12.67
C MET A 252 -10.80 -17.54 12.87
N ASN A 253 -11.84 -16.72 13.04
CA ASN A 253 -13.23 -17.19 13.10
C ASN A 253 -13.95 -16.83 11.80
N PHE A 254 -14.66 -17.79 11.22
CA PHE A 254 -15.36 -17.67 9.95
C PHE A 254 -16.86 -17.62 10.21
N TYR A 255 -17.59 -16.75 9.50
CA TYR A 255 -19.02 -16.55 9.67
C TYR A 255 -19.76 -16.60 8.33
N ASP A 256 -21.00 -17.08 8.33
CA ASP A 256 -21.86 -17.11 7.15
C ASP A 256 -22.39 -15.71 6.80
N VAL A 257 -23.16 -15.62 5.71
CA VAL A 257 -23.78 -14.37 5.25
C VAL A 257 -24.70 -13.71 6.29
N ASN A 258 -25.21 -14.49 7.24
CA ASN A 258 -26.08 -14.03 8.33
C ASN A 258 -25.31 -13.79 9.64
N GLY A 259 -23.98 -13.98 9.64
CA GLY A 259 -23.15 -13.78 10.83
C GLY A 259 -23.04 -15.00 11.75
N ASN A 260 -23.55 -16.17 11.37
CA ASN A 260 -23.44 -17.38 12.20
C ASN A 260 -22.04 -17.97 12.09
N PRO A 261 -21.42 -18.43 13.21
CA PRO A 261 -20.11 -19.07 13.17
C PRO A 261 -20.13 -20.34 12.31
N ILE A 262 -19.14 -20.48 11.43
CA ILE A 262 -18.93 -21.65 10.58
C ILE A 262 -17.73 -22.48 11.06
N ASN A 263 -16.59 -21.83 11.32
CA ASN A 263 -15.32 -22.49 11.61
C ASN A 263 -14.39 -21.59 12.42
N THR A 264 -13.44 -22.21 13.12
CA THR A 264 -12.33 -21.53 13.80
C THR A 264 -11.01 -22.21 13.48
N ARG A 265 -9.98 -21.42 13.19
CA ARG A 265 -8.61 -21.89 12.93
C ARG A 265 -7.66 -21.19 13.87
N ASN A 266 -6.77 -21.97 14.49
CA ASN A 266 -5.65 -21.44 15.27
C ASN A 266 -4.35 -21.79 14.54
N ILE A 267 -3.50 -20.79 14.35
CA ILE A 267 -2.30 -20.88 13.54
C ILE A 267 -1.16 -20.12 14.22
N ILE A 268 0.07 -20.52 13.91
CA ILE A 268 1.27 -19.75 14.25
C ILE A 268 1.84 -19.18 12.96
N ILE A 269 2.03 -17.86 12.93
CA ILE A 269 2.70 -17.17 11.81
C ILE A 269 4.05 -16.67 12.32
N PRO A 270 5.19 -17.17 11.80
CA PRO A 270 6.52 -16.71 12.19
C PRO A 270 6.70 -15.19 12.01
N PRO A 271 7.71 -14.56 12.67
CA PRO A 271 7.96 -13.14 12.55
C PRO A 271 8.17 -12.76 11.09
N LYS A 272 7.51 -11.69 10.64
CA LYS A 272 7.63 -11.17 9.26
C LYS A 272 7.11 -12.12 8.17
N ALA A 273 6.61 -13.30 8.54
CA ALA A 273 6.03 -14.25 7.59
C ALA A 273 4.60 -13.86 7.23
N SER A 274 4.18 -14.23 6.03
CA SER A 274 2.78 -14.17 5.60
C SER A 274 2.28 -15.54 5.21
N GLN A 275 0.99 -15.82 5.39
CA GLN A 275 0.37 -17.05 4.92
C GLN A 275 -0.94 -16.74 4.20
N TYR A 276 -1.27 -17.53 3.18
CA TYR A 276 -2.50 -17.42 2.41
C TYR A 276 -3.55 -18.44 2.86
N TYR A 277 -4.80 -18.01 2.91
CA TYR A 277 -5.96 -18.81 3.26
C TYR A 277 -7.05 -18.59 2.23
N ASP A 278 -7.44 -19.65 1.54
CA ASP A 278 -8.60 -19.63 0.65
C ASP A 278 -9.90 -19.85 1.43
N TRP A 279 -10.97 -19.16 1.02
CA TRP A 279 -12.28 -19.28 1.65
C TRP A 279 -12.84 -20.69 1.55
N TYR A 280 -12.58 -21.39 0.44
CA TYR A 280 -13.05 -22.76 0.23
C TYR A 280 -12.58 -23.66 1.36
N THR A 281 -11.27 -23.85 1.51
CA THR A 281 -10.67 -24.81 2.46
C THR A 281 -10.87 -24.39 3.92
N ASN A 282 -10.89 -23.09 4.21
CA ASN A 282 -10.88 -22.59 5.59
C ASN A 282 -12.27 -22.20 6.11
N GLY A 283 -13.20 -21.82 5.23
CA GLY A 283 -14.58 -21.44 5.56
C GLY A 283 -15.57 -22.60 5.59
N TYR A 284 -15.12 -23.86 5.66
CA TYR A 284 -15.99 -25.04 5.74
C TYR A 284 -16.66 -25.23 7.10
N VAL A 285 -17.91 -25.71 7.09
CA VAL A 285 -18.63 -26.17 8.29
C VAL A 285 -17.98 -27.44 8.84
N ALA A 286 -17.89 -27.58 10.16
CA ALA A 286 -17.55 -28.84 10.82
C ALA A 286 -18.57 -29.94 10.40
N GLY A 287 -18.17 -30.83 9.49
CA GLY A 287 -19.05 -31.86 8.93
C GLY A 287 -18.90 -32.11 7.42
N GLY A 288 -18.10 -31.29 6.70
CA GLY A 288 -17.70 -31.57 5.31
C GLY A 288 -18.69 -31.13 4.23
N SER A 289 -19.83 -30.55 4.60
CA SER A 289 -20.72 -29.86 3.65
C SER A 289 -20.23 -28.42 3.40
N VAL A 290 -20.19 -28.02 2.13
CA VAL A 290 -19.98 -26.63 1.72
C VAL A 290 -21.11 -25.79 2.35
N PRO A 291 -20.83 -24.64 2.98
CA PRO A 291 -21.88 -23.73 3.40
C PRO A 291 -22.80 -23.42 2.21
N SER A 292 -24.11 -23.48 2.41
CA SER A 292 -25.09 -23.03 1.41
C SER A 292 -24.97 -21.51 1.12
N SER A 293 -24.26 -20.77 1.98
CA SER A 293 -23.92 -19.37 1.78
C SER A 293 -22.64 -19.24 0.96
N ALA A 294 -22.80 -18.92 -0.32
CA ALA A 294 -21.71 -18.57 -1.22
C ALA A 294 -20.91 -17.31 -0.79
N ASP A 295 -21.22 -16.67 0.35
CA ASP A 295 -20.69 -15.40 0.85
C ASP A 295 -20.58 -15.46 2.39
N GLY A 296 -19.58 -14.79 2.97
CA GLY A 296 -19.33 -14.77 4.40
C GLY A 296 -18.21 -13.81 4.82
N THR A 297 -17.83 -13.88 6.08
CA THR A 297 -16.83 -12.98 6.69
C THR A 297 -15.87 -13.75 7.59
N ALA A 298 -14.77 -13.12 7.99
CA ALA A 298 -13.86 -13.66 9.00
C ALA A 298 -13.35 -12.60 9.96
N THR A 299 -13.13 -12.96 11.23
CA THR A 299 -12.33 -12.16 12.17
C THR A 299 -10.97 -12.82 12.34
N ILE A 300 -9.89 -12.03 12.39
CA ILE A 300 -8.50 -12.48 12.53
C ILE A 300 -7.90 -11.76 13.74
N ILE A 301 -7.53 -12.52 14.77
CA ILE A 301 -7.12 -11.99 16.08
C ILE A 301 -5.73 -12.53 16.42
N SER A 302 -4.79 -11.66 16.78
CA SER A 302 -3.52 -12.03 17.39
C SER A 302 -3.67 -12.14 18.91
N ASN A 303 -3.61 -13.36 19.43
CA ASN A 303 -3.80 -13.68 20.84
C ASN A 303 -2.64 -13.22 21.72
N ASN A 304 -1.46 -13.03 21.12
CA ASN A 304 -0.24 -12.59 21.81
C ASN A 304 0.20 -11.18 21.40
N ALA A 305 -0.77 -10.37 20.96
CA ALA A 305 -0.61 -8.96 20.62
C ALA A 305 0.49 -8.66 19.58
N GLN A 306 0.82 -9.62 18.70
CA GLN A 306 1.65 -9.32 17.55
C GLN A 306 0.86 -8.49 16.53
N PRO A 307 1.46 -7.41 15.98
CA PRO A 307 0.80 -6.62 14.97
C PRO A 307 0.63 -7.43 13.68
N LEU A 308 -0.55 -7.39 13.08
CA LEU A 308 -0.88 -8.08 11.83
C LEU A 308 -1.22 -7.09 10.72
N ASN A 309 -1.14 -7.56 9.47
CA ASN A 309 -1.78 -6.96 8.31
C ASN A 309 -2.57 -8.06 7.58
N VAL A 310 -3.78 -7.75 7.11
CA VAL A 310 -4.62 -8.68 6.39
C VAL A 310 -5.08 -8.06 5.07
N VAL A 311 -4.85 -8.77 3.96
CA VAL A 311 -5.29 -8.36 2.62
C VAL A 311 -6.03 -9.50 1.95
N ALA A 312 -7.06 -9.22 1.17
CA ALA A 312 -7.90 -10.19 0.51
C ALA A 312 -7.95 -10.02 -1.00
N SER A 313 -8.31 -11.11 -1.66
CA SER A 313 -8.60 -11.15 -3.08
C SER A 313 -9.88 -11.90 -3.38
N GLN A 314 -10.48 -11.56 -4.51
CA GLN A 314 -11.54 -12.30 -5.16
C GLN A 314 -11.22 -12.40 -6.65
N ALA A 315 -11.23 -13.60 -7.20
CA ALA A 315 -10.93 -13.83 -8.60
C ALA A 315 -11.99 -14.70 -9.28
N SER A 316 -12.19 -14.47 -10.57
CA SER A 316 -12.83 -15.40 -11.48
C SER A 316 -11.89 -15.69 -12.66
N GLU A 317 -11.60 -16.96 -12.90
CA GLU A 317 -10.74 -17.36 -14.02
C GLU A 317 -11.47 -17.29 -15.36
N SER A 318 -12.74 -17.72 -15.41
CA SER A 318 -13.55 -17.69 -16.64
C SER A 318 -14.00 -16.29 -17.06
N GLN A 319 -14.07 -15.32 -16.15
CA GLN A 319 -14.38 -13.92 -16.49
C GLN A 319 -13.14 -13.03 -16.62
N GLY A 320 -11.94 -13.55 -16.30
CA GLY A 320 -10.73 -12.73 -16.28
C GLY A 320 -10.72 -11.66 -15.17
N SER A 321 -11.52 -11.82 -14.12
CA SER A 321 -11.71 -10.82 -13.06
C SER A 321 -10.81 -11.03 -11.86
N LEU A 322 -10.38 -9.93 -11.23
CA LEU A 322 -9.69 -9.90 -9.94
C LEU A 322 -10.07 -8.60 -9.21
N GLY A 323 -10.55 -8.71 -7.97
CA GLY A 323 -10.65 -7.60 -7.03
C GLY A 323 -9.78 -7.87 -5.80
N LEU A 324 -9.23 -6.82 -5.20
CA LEU A 324 -8.38 -6.87 -4.00
C LEU A 324 -8.88 -5.87 -2.96
N TRP A 325 -8.75 -6.16 -1.67
CA TRP A 325 -9.07 -5.20 -0.61
C TRP A 325 -8.30 -5.46 0.67
N ASN A 326 -8.23 -4.43 1.53
CA ASN A 326 -7.64 -4.53 2.85
C ASN A 326 -8.65 -5.06 3.87
N GLY A 327 -8.15 -5.81 4.84
CA GLY A 327 -8.88 -6.12 6.06
C GLY A 327 -9.16 -4.84 6.85
N ILE A 328 -10.15 -4.90 7.72
CA ILE A 328 -10.59 -3.78 8.54
C ILE A 328 -9.97 -3.94 9.91
N TYR A 329 -9.30 -2.90 10.40
CA TYR A 329 -8.89 -2.91 11.79
C TYR A 329 -10.11 -2.81 12.70
N LEU A 330 -10.31 -3.76 13.62
CA LEU A 330 -11.50 -3.82 14.48
C LEU A 330 -11.65 -2.63 15.44
N ASN A 331 -10.62 -1.77 15.56
CA ASN A 331 -10.71 -0.50 16.30
C ASN A 331 -10.85 0.74 15.39
N ASP A 332 -10.83 0.60 14.05
CA ASP A 332 -11.09 1.71 13.11
C ASP A 332 -12.58 1.88 12.83
N LEU A 333 -13.31 2.20 13.89
CA LEU A 333 -14.75 2.07 13.98
C LEU A 333 -15.45 3.29 13.41
N LYS A 334 -16.43 3.07 12.53
CA LYS A 334 -17.21 4.14 11.92
C LYS A 334 -18.70 3.96 12.22
N THR A 335 -19.36 5.08 12.44
CA THR A 335 -20.83 5.15 12.59
C THR A 335 -21.47 6.00 11.50
N ASP A 336 -20.66 6.73 10.72
CA ASP A 336 -21.12 7.60 9.64
C ASP A 336 -20.04 7.67 8.55
N VAL A 337 -20.38 7.11 7.39
CA VAL A 337 -19.45 6.96 6.26
C VAL A 337 -20.10 7.40 4.96
N PHE A 338 -19.25 7.76 4.01
CA PHE A 338 -19.62 8.23 2.69
C PHE A 338 -18.99 7.34 1.62
N VAL A 339 -19.86 6.66 0.87
CA VAL A 339 -19.53 5.81 -0.28
C VAL A 339 -19.58 6.67 -1.53
N THR A 340 -18.51 6.63 -2.33
CA THR A 340 -18.30 7.58 -3.41
C THR A 340 -18.57 6.95 -4.76
N GLY A 341 -19.10 7.71 -5.72
CA GLY A 341 -18.97 7.33 -7.12
C GLY A 341 -19.71 6.06 -7.54
N GLN A 342 -20.89 5.82 -6.98
CA GLN A 342 -21.78 4.74 -7.39
C GLN A 342 -22.35 5.05 -8.78
N LEU A 343 -22.23 4.11 -9.70
CA LEU A 343 -22.66 4.22 -11.08
C LEU A 343 -23.65 3.12 -11.48
N TYR A 344 -24.58 3.48 -12.37
CA TYR A 344 -25.30 2.56 -13.24
C TYR A 344 -25.37 3.13 -14.67
N ASN A 345 -24.69 2.49 -15.62
CA ASN A 345 -24.69 2.88 -17.03
C ASN A 345 -24.62 1.64 -17.93
N GLY A 346 -25.76 0.98 -18.16
CA GLY A 346 -25.83 -0.20 -19.02
C GLY A 346 -25.11 -1.41 -18.39
N PRO A 347 -23.98 -1.88 -18.96
CA PRO A 347 -23.22 -3.00 -18.41
C PRO A 347 -22.57 -2.67 -17.06
N TRP A 348 -22.28 -1.39 -16.78
CA TRP A 348 -21.62 -1.01 -15.54
C TRP A 348 -22.60 -0.90 -14.37
N ARG A 349 -22.27 -1.58 -13.28
CA ARG A 349 -23.03 -1.52 -12.02
C ARG A 349 -22.07 -1.29 -10.88
N SER A 350 -22.54 -0.69 -9.81
CA SER A 350 -21.78 -0.54 -8.58
C SER A 350 -22.64 -0.96 -7.40
N GLY A 351 -21.96 -1.34 -6.33
CA GLY A 351 -22.59 -1.54 -5.05
C GLY A 351 -21.57 -1.48 -3.93
N PHE A 352 -22.00 -1.85 -2.74
CA PHE A 352 -21.17 -1.83 -1.56
C PHE A 352 -21.68 -2.86 -0.56
N LYS A 353 -20.79 -3.38 0.28
CA LYS A 353 -21.15 -4.20 1.43
C LYS A 353 -21.09 -3.38 2.69
N VAL A 354 -22.09 -3.53 3.55
CA VAL A 354 -22.07 -2.94 4.90
C VAL A 354 -21.84 -4.06 5.91
N ALA A 355 -20.69 -4.05 6.57
CA ALA A 355 -20.34 -5.02 7.59
C ALA A 355 -20.71 -4.51 8.98
N ASN A 356 -21.38 -5.35 9.77
CA ASN A 356 -21.59 -5.11 11.19
C ASN A 356 -20.44 -5.73 12.00
N LEU A 357 -19.67 -4.89 12.67
CA LEU A 357 -18.50 -5.31 13.45
C LEU A 357 -18.83 -5.61 14.91
N ASP A 358 -20.04 -5.31 15.37
CA ASP A 358 -20.47 -5.53 16.75
C ASP A 358 -20.88 -6.99 17.01
N SER A 359 -21.21 -7.26 18.28
CA SER A 359 -21.80 -8.51 18.76
C SER A 359 -23.34 -8.49 18.78
N THR A 360 -23.96 -7.38 18.38
CA THR A 360 -25.43 -7.19 18.34
C THR A 360 -25.85 -6.66 16.97
N ASP A 361 -27.13 -6.82 16.63
CA ASP A 361 -27.71 -6.27 15.41
C ASP A 361 -27.46 -4.76 15.26
N ALA A 362 -27.04 -4.33 14.07
CA ALA A 362 -26.82 -2.92 13.74
C ALA A 362 -27.98 -2.38 12.91
N ASN A 363 -28.62 -1.30 13.41
CA ASN A 363 -29.62 -0.56 12.66
C ASN A 363 -28.95 0.51 11.79
N VAL A 364 -29.05 0.36 10.47
CA VAL A 364 -28.33 1.17 9.49
C VAL A 364 -29.31 1.91 8.58
N SER A 365 -29.09 3.21 8.41
CA SER A 365 -29.75 4.05 7.43
C SER A 365 -28.81 4.41 6.28
N MET A 366 -29.23 4.15 5.05
CA MET A 366 -28.50 4.46 3.82
C MET A 366 -29.26 5.55 3.07
N TYR A 367 -28.59 6.68 2.81
CA TYR A 367 -29.12 7.83 2.10
C TYR A 367 -28.42 7.93 0.76
N PHE A 368 -29.18 7.75 -0.33
CA PHE A 368 -28.67 7.78 -1.69
C PHE A 368 -28.82 9.20 -2.23
N TYR A 369 -27.76 9.75 -2.84
CA TYR A 369 -27.76 11.08 -3.43
C TYR A 369 -27.35 11.03 -4.90
N ASP A 370 -27.94 11.87 -5.74
CA ASP A 370 -27.53 12.03 -7.13
C ASP A 370 -26.18 12.76 -7.28
N VAL A 371 -25.72 12.92 -8.52
CA VAL A 371 -24.46 13.63 -8.85
C VAL A 371 -24.43 15.09 -8.36
N ASN A 372 -25.58 15.72 -8.15
CA ASN A 372 -25.69 17.10 -7.67
C ASN A 372 -25.85 17.17 -6.14
N GLY A 373 -25.94 16.02 -5.46
CA GLY A 373 -26.13 15.94 -4.02
C GLY A 373 -27.58 15.96 -3.56
N ALA A 374 -28.55 15.83 -4.46
CA ALA A 374 -29.96 15.73 -4.09
C ALA A 374 -30.28 14.33 -3.57
N LEU A 375 -30.98 14.24 -2.43
CA LEU A 375 -31.41 12.96 -1.86
C LEU A 375 -32.44 12.29 -2.77
N ILE A 376 -32.15 11.07 -3.23
CA ILE A 376 -33.01 10.29 -4.15
C ILE A 376 -33.73 9.14 -3.45
N ASN A 377 -33.13 8.51 -2.44
CA ASN A 377 -33.74 7.42 -1.69
C ASN A 377 -33.18 7.29 -0.28
N THR A 378 -33.94 6.67 0.62
CA THR A 378 -33.49 6.27 1.95
C THR A 378 -33.87 4.82 2.22
N LYS A 379 -32.91 4.01 2.65
CA LYS A 379 -33.12 2.60 2.99
C LYS A 379 -32.67 2.34 4.42
N ASN A 380 -33.56 1.77 5.22
CA ASN A 380 -33.26 1.31 6.57
C ASN A 380 -33.17 -0.21 6.58
N VAL A 381 -32.16 -0.75 7.24
CA VAL A 381 -31.89 -2.18 7.35
C VAL A 381 -31.35 -2.53 8.74
N THR A 382 -31.55 -3.77 9.14
CA THR A 382 -30.90 -4.37 10.31
C THR A 382 -29.87 -5.37 9.79
N ILE A 383 -28.63 -5.25 10.27
CA ILE A 383 -27.52 -6.10 9.87
C ILE A 383 -27.11 -6.95 11.07
N PRO A 384 -27.20 -8.29 11.00
CA PRO A 384 -26.78 -9.17 12.09
C PRO A 384 -25.30 -9.01 12.46
N PRO A 385 -24.88 -9.39 13.69
CA PRO A 385 -23.48 -9.37 14.10
C PRO A 385 -22.59 -10.09 13.10
N LYS A 386 -21.45 -9.52 12.72
CA LYS A 386 -20.46 -10.13 11.81
C LYS A 386 -20.96 -10.41 10.37
N ALA A 387 -22.20 -10.07 10.04
CA ALA A 387 -22.70 -10.16 8.66
C ALA A 387 -22.17 -8.99 7.81
N SER A 388 -22.07 -9.20 6.49
CA SER A 388 -21.72 -8.15 5.50
C SER A 388 -22.58 -8.23 4.22
N PRO A 389 -23.88 -7.89 4.29
CA PRO A 389 -24.78 -7.87 3.13
C PRO A 389 -24.32 -6.88 2.05
N TYR A 390 -24.61 -7.22 0.79
CA TYR A 390 -24.33 -6.40 -0.39
C TYR A 390 -25.56 -5.59 -0.81
N TYR A 391 -25.34 -4.34 -1.21
CA TYR A 391 -26.35 -3.41 -1.71
C TYR A 391 -25.89 -2.81 -3.02
N ASP A 392 -26.69 -2.93 -4.07
CA ASP A 392 -26.37 -2.40 -5.40
C ASP A 392 -27.13 -1.10 -5.72
N TRP A 393 -26.49 -0.24 -6.52
CA TRP A 393 -27.09 1.02 -6.95
C TRP A 393 -28.37 0.81 -7.78
N ASN A 394 -28.45 -0.29 -8.54
CA ASN A 394 -29.60 -0.52 -9.41
C ASN A 394 -30.88 -0.88 -8.65
N THR A 395 -30.77 -1.56 -7.51
CA THR A 395 -31.91 -1.90 -6.66
C THR A 395 -32.27 -0.76 -5.72
N TYR A 396 -31.29 -0.06 -5.16
CA TYR A 396 -31.50 0.87 -4.05
C TYR A 396 -31.36 2.35 -4.43
N GLY A 397 -30.68 2.67 -5.53
CA GLY A 397 -30.43 4.04 -6.00
C GLY A 397 -31.50 4.62 -6.93
N TYR A 398 -32.66 3.96 -7.13
CA TYR A 398 -33.74 4.43 -8.00
C TYR A 398 -34.98 4.92 -7.24
N ILE A 399 -35.66 5.92 -7.81
CA ILE A 399 -37.02 6.33 -7.42
C ILE A 399 -38.03 5.41 -8.11
N ALA A 400 -38.96 4.81 -7.36
CA ALA A 400 -40.05 4.04 -7.93
C ALA A 400 -40.95 4.92 -8.83
N GLY A 401 -41.02 4.60 -10.13
CA GLY A 401 -41.98 5.21 -11.07
C GLY A 401 -41.49 6.39 -11.91
N GLY A 402 -40.21 6.78 -11.85
CA GLY A 402 -39.63 7.82 -12.71
C GLY A 402 -38.98 7.24 -13.97
N SER A 403 -39.24 7.84 -15.14
CA SER A 403 -38.42 7.61 -16.33
C SER A 403 -37.03 8.23 -16.10
N ILE A 404 -36.08 7.39 -15.70
CA ILE A 404 -34.61 7.60 -15.71
C ILE A 404 -34.17 8.94 -15.06
N PRO A 405 -33.61 8.96 -13.84
CA PRO A 405 -32.82 10.11 -13.45
C PRO A 405 -31.59 10.19 -14.37
N SER A 406 -31.32 11.40 -14.86
CA SER A 406 -30.20 11.75 -15.75
C SER A 406 -28.81 11.55 -15.14
N SER A 407 -28.67 10.98 -13.94
CA SER A 407 -27.38 10.72 -13.31
C SER A 407 -27.13 9.22 -13.24
N ALA A 408 -26.38 8.73 -14.21
CA ALA A 408 -25.71 7.44 -14.16
C ALA A 408 -24.70 7.30 -13.00
N ASP A 409 -24.61 8.30 -12.10
CA ASP A 409 -23.64 8.44 -11.02
C ASP A 409 -24.27 9.07 -9.76
N GLY A 410 -23.80 8.70 -8.58
CA GLY A 410 -24.21 9.28 -7.29
C GLY A 410 -23.35 8.82 -6.10
N THR A 411 -23.82 9.11 -4.89
CA THR A 411 -23.12 8.78 -3.63
C THR A 411 -24.08 8.20 -2.60
N VAL A 412 -23.54 7.52 -1.58
CA VAL A 412 -24.34 7.02 -0.46
C VAL A 412 -23.72 7.45 0.86
N ARG A 413 -24.51 8.08 1.71
CA ARG A 413 -24.17 8.22 3.14
C ARG A 413 -24.78 7.05 3.90
N VAL A 414 -23.98 6.41 4.73
CA VAL A 414 -24.46 5.29 5.55
C VAL A 414 -24.20 5.59 7.02
N VAL A 415 -25.28 5.57 7.79
CA VAL A 415 -25.32 5.95 9.20
C VAL A 415 -25.76 4.77 10.04
N SER A 416 -25.02 4.50 11.09
CA SER A 416 -25.40 3.57 12.15
C SER A 416 -26.15 4.32 13.25
N ASN A 417 -27.44 4.00 13.41
CA ASN A 417 -28.38 4.84 14.18
C ASN A 417 -28.26 4.70 15.70
N LEU A 418 -27.54 3.68 16.19
CA LEU A 418 -27.37 3.40 17.63
C LEU A 418 -25.90 3.34 18.05
N GLY A 419 -25.02 3.96 17.26
CA GLY A 419 -23.58 3.90 17.52
C GLY A 419 -22.94 2.54 17.24
N HIS A 420 -23.68 1.63 16.60
CA HIS A 420 -23.12 0.35 16.18
C HIS A 420 -22.00 0.54 15.17
N LYS A 421 -20.99 -0.29 15.29
CA LYS A 421 -19.76 -0.19 14.53
C LYS A 421 -19.96 -0.81 13.15
N ILE A 422 -19.94 0.04 12.12
CA ILE A 422 -20.09 -0.41 10.74
C ILE A 422 -18.83 -0.13 9.93
N TYR A 423 -18.63 -0.94 8.90
CA TYR A 423 -17.65 -0.69 7.86
C TYR A 423 -18.28 -0.91 6.50
N ILE A 424 -17.80 -0.19 5.50
CA ILE A 424 -18.29 -0.33 4.15
C ILE A 424 -17.12 -0.57 3.20
N THR A 425 -17.17 -1.69 2.49
CA THR A 425 -16.38 -1.87 1.29
C THR A 425 -17.26 -1.55 0.11
N GLU A 426 -16.82 -0.64 -0.73
CA GLU A 426 -17.36 -0.50 -2.06
C GLU A 426 -16.92 -1.70 -2.91
N SER A 427 -17.77 -2.12 -3.83
CA SER A 427 -17.48 -3.10 -4.87
C SER A 427 -17.97 -2.52 -6.19
N GLN A 428 -17.05 -2.21 -7.10
CA GLN A 428 -17.41 -1.80 -8.45
C GLN A 428 -17.51 -3.02 -9.34
N ALA A 429 -18.61 -3.08 -10.08
CA ALA A 429 -19.08 -4.27 -10.77
C ALA A 429 -18.91 -4.19 -12.29
N SER A 430 -18.82 -5.42 -12.78
CA SER A 430 -18.51 -5.95 -14.09
C SER A 430 -19.18 -5.25 -15.27
N GLU A 431 -18.39 -4.84 -16.27
CA GLU A 431 -18.85 -4.94 -17.67
C GLU A 431 -19.10 -6.40 -18.04
N ASN A 432 -19.82 -6.66 -19.12
CA ASN A 432 -19.58 -7.91 -19.84
C ASN A 432 -18.35 -7.68 -20.75
N PRO A 433 -17.15 -8.21 -20.43
CA PRO A 433 -16.81 -9.12 -19.33
C PRO A 433 -15.94 -8.50 -18.20
N GLY A 434 -16.36 -8.72 -16.96
CA GLY A 434 -15.50 -9.13 -15.86
C GLY A 434 -14.71 -8.09 -15.05
N ILE A 435 -15.16 -6.86 -14.84
CA ILE A 435 -14.43 -5.93 -13.94
C ILE A 435 -14.93 -6.03 -12.49
N LEU A 436 -14.01 -6.16 -11.53
CA LEU A 436 -14.33 -6.20 -10.11
C LEU A 436 -13.25 -5.46 -9.33
N ASP A 437 -13.60 -4.43 -8.57
CA ASP A 437 -12.63 -3.85 -7.64
C ASP A 437 -13.29 -3.36 -6.35
N PHE A 438 -12.51 -3.34 -5.27
CA PHE A 438 -13.00 -3.06 -3.93
C PHE A 438 -12.20 -1.96 -3.25
N TYR A 439 -12.88 -1.06 -2.55
CA TYR A 439 -12.19 -0.03 -1.78
C TYR A 439 -13.00 0.41 -0.55
N PRO A 440 -12.34 0.85 0.53
CA PRO A 440 -13.02 1.34 1.71
C PRO A 440 -13.87 2.58 1.40
N ALA A 441 -15.09 2.63 1.92
CA ALA A 441 -15.82 3.88 2.05
C ALA A 441 -15.05 4.84 2.95
N VAL A 442 -15.31 6.14 2.80
CA VAL A 442 -14.53 7.15 3.51
C VAL A 442 -15.33 7.77 4.63
N GLU A 443 -14.68 7.94 5.78
CA GLU A 443 -15.29 8.59 6.93
C GLU A 443 -15.68 10.04 6.60
N ILE A 444 -16.82 10.48 7.11
CA ILE A 444 -17.30 11.87 6.93
C ILE A 444 -16.38 12.90 7.59
N ASN A 445 -15.62 12.50 8.60
CA ASN A 445 -14.62 13.32 9.28
C ASN A 445 -13.28 13.40 8.52
N GLY A 446 -13.31 13.44 7.19
CA GLY A 446 -12.12 13.54 6.33
C GLY A 446 -11.23 14.77 6.61
N ASN A 447 -10.07 14.84 5.96
CA ASN A 447 -9.15 15.98 6.08
C ASN A 447 -9.50 17.07 5.06
N LYS A 448 -9.01 18.29 5.30
CA LYS A 448 -9.05 19.38 4.31
C LYS A 448 -8.03 19.21 3.18
N THR A 449 -7.09 18.28 3.35
CA THR A 449 -6.00 17.98 2.41
C THR A 449 -5.96 16.49 2.08
N ALA A 450 -5.73 16.18 0.82
CA ALA A 450 -5.59 14.80 0.33
C ALA A 450 -4.66 14.74 -0.88
N GLY A 451 -4.09 13.57 -1.13
CA GLY A 451 -3.13 13.35 -2.22
C GLY A 451 -3.30 11.96 -2.82
N LEU A 452 -3.07 11.88 -4.13
CA LEU A 452 -3.11 10.64 -4.90
C LEU A 452 -1.81 10.52 -5.69
N ILE A 453 -1.25 9.31 -5.68
CA ILE A 453 0.00 8.98 -6.35
C ILE A 453 -0.28 8.04 -7.51
N TYR A 454 0.50 8.05 -8.59
CA TYR A 454 0.37 7.08 -9.68
C TYR A 454 -0.96 7.16 -10.45
N LEU A 455 -1.28 8.36 -10.94
CA LEU A 455 -2.26 8.56 -12.00
C LEU A 455 -1.56 8.40 -13.34
N LYS A 456 -2.20 7.73 -14.31
CA LYS A 456 -1.64 7.42 -15.63
C LYS A 456 -2.66 7.64 -16.75
N PHE A 457 -2.16 8.08 -17.91
CA PHE A 457 -2.84 8.15 -19.19
C PHE A 457 -1.85 7.86 -20.33
N ALA A 458 -1.41 6.60 -20.42
CA ALA A 458 -0.48 6.11 -21.44
C ALA A 458 -0.62 4.59 -21.59
N ASP A 459 -0.16 4.04 -22.71
CA ASP A 459 -0.15 2.58 -22.97
C ASP A 459 -1.54 1.91 -22.91
N GLY A 460 -2.58 2.66 -23.28
CA GLY A 460 -3.98 2.19 -23.20
C GLY A 460 -4.59 2.24 -21.80
N GLU A 461 -3.85 2.70 -20.79
CA GLU A 461 -4.33 2.92 -19.42
C GLU A 461 -4.85 4.35 -19.27
N ARG A 462 -5.93 4.53 -18.50
CA ARG A 462 -6.61 5.81 -18.24
C ARG A 462 -6.96 5.90 -16.77
N SER A 463 -6.68 7.01 -16.12
CA SER A 463 -7.05 7.19 -14.71
C SER A 463 -7.75 8.52 -14.48
N GLY A 464 -8.34 8.62 -13.31
CA GLY A 464 -8.87 9.86 -12.77
C GLY A 464 -9.11 9.68 -11.29
N PHE A 465 -9.84 10.62 -10.71
CA PHE A 465 -10.21 10.56 -9.30
C PHE A 465 -11.55 11.21 -9.06
N LYS A 466 -12.17 10.88 -7.93
CA LYS A 466 -13.37 11.53 -7.43
C LYS A 466 -13.00 12.31 -6.17
N ILE A 467 -13.55 13.51 -6.01
CA ILE A 467 -13.48 14.27 -4.76
C ILE A 467 -14.87 14.24 -4.14
N ALA A 468 -15.03 13.59 -3.00
CA ALA A 468 -16.30 13.56 -2.30
C ALA A 468 -16.40 14.67 -1.26
N ASN A 469 -17.53 15.37 -1.28
CA ASN A 469 -17.92 16.34 -0.28
C ASN A 469 -19.01 15.73 0.61
N PRO A 470 -18.64 15.20 1.80
CA PRO A 470 -19.61 14.63 2.71
C PRO A 470 -20.38 15.69 3.52
N SER A 471 -20.07 16.98 3.37
CA SER A 471 -20.70 18.05 4.14
C SER A 471 -22.09 18.42 3.62
N ALA A 472 -22.84 19.19 4.41
CA ALA A 472 -24.18 19.67 4.05
C ALA A 472 -24.16 20.94 3.16
N SER A 473 -22.98 21.48 2.88
CA SER A 473 -22.80 22.69 2.08
C SER A 473 -21.80 22.45 0.95
N PRO A 474 -21.89 23.18 -0.17
CA PRO A 474 -20.84 23.15 -1.17
C PRO A 474 -19.49 23.58 -0.58
N ILE A 475 -18.41 22.99 -1.09
CA ILE A 475 -17.05 23.34 -0.69
C ILE A 475 -16.26 23.77 -1.91
N THR A 476 -15.24 24.61 -1.68
CA THR A 476 -14.24 24.95 -2.69
C THR A 476 -12.97 24.13 -2.48
N ALA A 477 -12.34 23.70 -3.57
CA ALA A 477 -11.08 22.97 -3.59
C ALA A 477 -10.08 23.55 -4.58
N THR A 478 -8.81 23.57 -4.20
CA THR A 478 -7.65 23.82 -5.07
C THR A 478 -7.01 22.49 -5.41
N ILE A 479 -7.00 22.14 -6.70
CA ILE A 479 -6.48 20.86 -7.20
C ILE A 479 -5.19 21.14 -7.96
N LYS A 480 -4.09 20.52 -7.55
CA LYS A 480 -2.76 20.66 -8.19
C LYS A 480 -2.35 19.35 -8.82
N PHE A 481 -1.89 19.42 -10.06
CA PHE A 481 -1.45 18.27 -10.86
C PHE A 481 0.05 18.34 -11.04
N TYR A 482 0.75 17.25 -10.73
CA TYR A 482 2.20 17.15 -10.87
C TYR A 482 2.53 16.02 -11.85
N ASN A 483 3.52 16.22 -12.71
CA ASN A 483 3.98 15.16 -13.60
C ASN A 483 4.83 14.11 -12.86
N ALA A 484 5.31 13.10 -13.57
CA ALA A 484 6.15 12.04 -13.01
C ALA A 484 7.46 12.53 -12.36
N THR A 485 7.94 13.73 -12.70
CA THR A 485 9.14 14.34 -12.08
C THR A 485 8.81 15.24 -10.88
N GLY A 486 7.52 15.42 -10.56
CA GLY A 486 7.07 16.20 -9.40
C GLY A 486 6.92 17.69 -9.72
N THR A 487 7.01 18.04 -11.00
CA THR A 487 6.82 19.41 -11.48
C THR A 487 5.34 19.70 -11.57
N LEU A 488 4.90 20.82 -11.00
CA LEU A 488 3.52 21.30 -11.12
C LEU A 488 3.22 21.62 -12.59
N VAL A 489 2.22 20.95 -13.17
CA VAL A 489 1.83 21.11 -14.58
C VAL A 489 0.48 21.80 -14.75
N ASN A 490 -0.41 21.71 -13.75
CA ASN A 490 -1.69 22.41 -13.78
C ASN A 490 -2.21 22.71 -12.36
N THR A 491 -3.04 23.74 -12.23
CA THR A 491 -3.78 24.07 -11.01
C THR A 491 -5.20 24.47 -11.38
N LEU A 492 -6.18 23.84 -10.73
CA LEU A 492 -7.59 24.23 -10.79
C LEU A 492 -7.94 24.96 -9.48
N PRO A 493 -7.91 26.30 -9.47
CA PRO A 493 -8.31 27.06 -8.30
C PRO A 493 -9.84 27.07 -8.15
N ASN A 494 -10.32 27.10 -6.90
CA ASN A 494 -11.73 27.33 -6.58
C ASN A 494 -12.72 26.34 -7.23
N SER A 495 -12.34 25.08 -7.39
CA SER A 495 -13.23 24.02 -7.88
C SER A 495 -14.40 23.86 -6.90
N ASN A 496 -15.63 24.11 -7.37
CA ASN A 496 -16.83 23.96 -6.56
C ASN A 496 -17.27 22.49 -6.51
N ILE A 497 -17.36 21.93 -5.32
CA ILE A 497 -17.80 20.56 -5.06
C ILE A 497 -19.16 20.63 -4.33
N PRO A 498 -20.28 20.30 -4.99
CA PRO A 498 -21.61 20.35 -4.36
C PRO A 498 -21.68 19.53 -3.06
N ALA A 499 -22.55 19.94 -2.14
CA ALA A 499 -22.84 19.18 -0.91
C ALA A 499 -23.23 17.75 -1.26
N LYS A 500 -22.81 16.75 -0.49
CA LYS A 500 -23.19 15.34 -0.67
C LYS A 500 -22.95 14.77 -2.08
N SER A 501 -21.97 15.31 -2.81
CA SER A 501 -21.61 14.87 -4.16
C SER A 501 -20.20 14.29 -4.22
N SER A 502 -19.87 13.63 -5.34
CA SER A 502 -18.52 13.17 -5.64
C SER A 502 -18.16 13.34 -7.13
N PRO A 503 -17.92 14.59 -7.60
CA PRO A 503 -17.55 14.84 -8.99
C PRO A 503 -16.29 14.08 -9.41
N VAL A 504 -16.26 13.73 -10.70
CA VAL A 504 -15.19 12.97 -11.36
C VAL A 504 -14.22 13.90 -12.07
N TYR A 505 -12.93 13.64 -11.89
CA TYR A 505 -11.83 14.35 -12.53
C TYR A 505 -10.97 13.36 -13.31
N ALA A 506 -11.18 13.28 -14.63
CA ALA A 506 -10.37 12.46 -15.50
C ALA A 506 -8.98 13.09 -15.71
N TRP A 507 -7.90 12.35 -15.48
CA TRP A 507 -6.52 12.87 -15.57
C TRP A 507 -6.24 13.55 -16.91
N ALA A 508 -6.62 12.89 -18.01
CA ALA A 508 -6.40 13.37 -19.38
C ALA A 508 -7.14 14.66 -19.72
N SER A 509 -8.16 15.04 -18.96
CA SER A 509 -8.88 16.30 -19.17
C SER A 509 -8.12 17.51 -18.63
N TYR A 510 -7.09 17.28 -17.80
CA TYR A 510 -6.41 18.36 -17.08
C TYR A 510 -4.90 18.39 -17.30
N THR A 511 -4.33 17.41 -17.99
CA THR A 511 -2.90 17.38 -18.33
C THR A 511 -2.64 16.48 -19.54
N THR A 512 -1.55 16.78 -20.27
CA THR A 512 -1.01 15.93 -21.35
C THR A 512 0.05 14.94 -20.85
N GLU A 513 0.40 15.01 -19.57
CA GLU A 513 1.42 14.17 -18.97
C GLU A 513 0.95 12.70 -18.91
N PRO A 514 1.80 11.75 -19.29
CA PRO A 514 1.42 10.34 -19.33
C PRO A 514 1.21 9.77 -17.93
N SER A 515 1.78 10.37 -16.89
CA SER A 515 1.55 9.98 -15.50
C SER A 515 1.95 11.07 -14.52
N GLY A 516 1.50 10.94 -13.27
CA GLY A 516 1.84 11.88 -12.22
C GLY A 516 1.06 11.68 -10.92
N SER A 517 0.91 12.76 -10.17
CA SER A 517 0.23 12.80 -8.87
C SER A 517 -0.69 14.02 -8.77
N VAL A 518 -1.62 13.98 -7.82
CA VAL A 518 -2.51 15.10 -7.50
C VAL A 518 -2.47 15.38 -6.01
N THR A 519 -2.50 16.66 -5.65
CA THR A 519 -2.84 17.10 -4.29
C THR A 519 -4.06 18.00 -4.33
N VAL A 520 -4.93 17.87 -3.34
CA VAL A 520 -6.12 18.70 -3.16
C VAL A 520 -6.09 19.36 -1.79
N GLU A 521 -6.41 20.66 -1.78
CA GLU A 521 -6.66 21.44 -0.58
C GLU A 521 -8.06 22.05 -0.67
N ALA A 522 -8.91 21.78 0.32
CA ALA A 522 -10.30 22.19 0.33
C ALA A 522 -10.63 23.08 1.53
N SER A 523 -11.65 23.93 1.36
CA SER A 523 -12.18 24.79 2.42
C SER A 523 -12.75 24.00 3.60
N GLU A 524 -13.23 22.78 3.33
CA GLU A 524 -13.75 21.84 4.32
C GLU A 524 -13.33 20.41 3.99
N ARG A 525 -13.76 19.47 4.82
CA ARG A 525 -13.36 18.06 4.77
C ARG A 525 -13.72 17.40 3.44
N ILE A 526 -12.76 16.66 2.89
CA ILE A 526 -12.93 15.88 1.66
C ILE A 526 -12.48 14.43 1.83
N SER A 527 -12.92 13.64 0.88
CA SER A 527 -12.35 12.33 0.56
C SER A 527 -11.94 12.29 -0.90
N MET A 528 -10.87 11.54 -1.20
CA MET A 528 -10.43 11.29 -2.57
C MET A 528 -10.31 9.80 -2.84
N THR A 529 -10.73 9.41 -4.03
CA THR A 529 -10.60 8.03 -4.54
C THR A 529 -10.08 8.11 -5.97
N ALA A 530 -8.96 7.47 -6.28
CA ALA A 530 -8.50 7.30 -7.66
C ALA A 530 -9.20 6.12 -8.32
N TYR A 531 -9.47 6.21 -9.62
CA TYR A 531 -9.85 5.07 -10.44
C TYR A 531 -8.89 4.96 -11.64
N PHE A 532 -8.71 3.74 -12.12
CA PHE A 532 -7.76 3.39 -13.15
C PHE A 532 -8.39 2.36 -14.06
N ALA A 533 -8.60 2.66 -15.34
CA ALA A 533 -9.10 1.73 -16.34
C ALA A 533 -8.03 1.42 -17.38
N SER A 534 -8.04 0.23 -17.98
CA SER A 534 -7.21 -0.09 -19.14
C SER A 534 -8.08 -0.53 -20.31
N ASN A 535 -7.79 -0.02 -21.50
CA ASN A 535 -8.44 -0.42 -22.75
C ASN A 535 -7.79 -1.68 -23.34
N ASN A 536 -6.52 -1.91 -23.01
CA ASN A 536 -5.74 -3.06 -23.51
C ASN A 536 -6.00 -4.32 -22.70
N GLU A 537 -6.63 -4.15 -21.55
CA GLU A 537 -6.78 -5.16 -20.54
C GLU A 537 -8.09 -4.80 -19.80
N ALA A 538 -9.16 -5.62 -19.85
CA ALA A 538 -10.47 -5.28 -19.27
C ALA A 538 -10.38 -5.06 -17.74
N LYS A 539 -10.05 -3.83 -17.31
CA LYS A 539 -9.54 -3.57 -15.96
C LYS A 539 -10.10 -2.29 -15.38
N LEU A 540 -10.36 -2.34 -14.07
CA LEU A 540 -10.49 -1.18 -13.21
C LEU A 540 -9.65 -1.40 -11.94
N GLY A 541 -8.97 -0.37 -11.47
CA GLY A 541 -8.19 -0.33 -10.24
C GLY A 541 -8.51 0.94 -9.46
N ILE A 542 -8.75 0.85 -8.16
CA ILE A 542 -9.21 1.94 -7.31
C ILE A 542 -8.43 1.90 -6.02
N TYR A 543 -7.93 3.06 -5.60
CA TYR A 543 -7.30 3.22 -4.29
C TYR A 543 -7.66 4.60 -3.73
N LYS A 544 -7.69 4.69 -2.40
CA LYS A 544 -8.00 5.92 -1.68
C LYS A 544 -6.80 6.85 -1.66
N GLY A 545 -7.08 8.14 -1.68
CA GLY A 545 -6.07 9.17 -1.46
C GLY A 545 -5.63 9.21 -0.01
N VAL A 546 -4.32 9.39 0.18
CA VAL A 546 -3.73 9.54 1.50
C VAL A 546 -3.89 10.96 1.99
N LYS A 547 -4.01 11.06 3.31
CA LYS A 547 -4.03 12.29 4.08
C LYS A 547 -2.68 13.02 3.88
N VAL A 548 -2.69 14.16 3.19
CA VAL A 548 -1.50 15.02 3.00
C VAL A 548 -1.33 15.96 4.17
#